data_AF-A0A6B3CVJ2-F1
#
_entry.id   AF-A0A6B3CVJ2-F1
#
_cell.length_a   1.000
_cell.length_b   1.000
_cell.length_c   1.000
_cell.angle_alpha   90.00
_cell.angle_beta   90.00
_cell.angle_gamma   90.00
#
_symmetry.space_group_name_H-M   'P 1'
#
loop_
_entity.id
_entity.type
_entity.pdbx_description
1 polymer ?
#
loop_
_entity_poly.entity_id
_entity_poly.type
_entity_poly.pdbx_seq_one_letter_code
_entity_poly.pdbx_strand_id
1 'polypeptide(L)'
;ARESGGGADTAAEQQAAVDEVAAQKAKVTEASLGRAAAETEVWNASGEAVEAHKKAAEARGRAHRLTTEAEAAERDGEKSRADADLHTGAARRKTGEQRAAEARASGFRGTERGKRQEAEKARDDERMYTERAEKAEKERKDAEDRAARFQKLADEAREKQKAAEERVKRLQKEAKEAGEKQKAA
;
A
#
# COMPACT_ATOMS: atom_id res chain seq x y z
N ALA A 1 51.95 -20.99 -45.51
CA ALA A 1 50.53 -20.61 -45.41
C ALA A 1 50.23 -20.34 -43.94
N ARG A 2 49.76 -19.12 -43.64
CA ARG A 2 49.00 -18.69 -42.45
C ARG A 2 49.38 -19.27 -41.08
N GLU A 3 50.21 -18.53 -40.34
CA GLU A 3 50.16 -18.50 -38.87
C GLU A 3 50.07 -17.03 -38.44
N SER A 4 48.91 -16.41 -38.64
CA SER A 4 48.59 -15.07 -38.13
C SER A 4 47.21 -15.01 -37.49
N GLY A 5 46.56 -16.16 -37.26
CA GLY A 5 45.20 -16.26 -36.72
C GLY A 5 45.10 -16.09 -35.20
N GLY A 6 46.13 -16.45 -34.43
CA GLY A 6 46.04 -16.51 -32.96
C GLY A 6 45.92 -15.16 -32.24
N GLY A 7 46.41 -14.06 -32.83
CA GLY A 7 46.38 -12.73 -32.22
C GLY A 7 45.04 -11.99 -32.36
N ALA A 8 44.29 -12.24 -33.43
CA ALA A 8 42.99 -11.61 -33.66
C ALA A 8 41.87 -12.29 -32.86
N ASP A 9 41.92 -13.63 -32.75
CA ASP A 9 40.95 -14.41 -31.99
C ASP A 9 41.06 -14.13 -30.47
N THR A 10 42.27 -13.97 -29.94
CA THR A 10 42.48 -13.66 -28.51
C THR A 10 42.04 -12.24 -28.12
N ALA A 11 42.23 -11.25 -28.99
CA ALA A 11 41.75 -9.88 -28.77
C ALA A 11 40.21 -9.81 -28.81
N ALA A 12 39.58 -10.55 -29.73
CA ALA A 12 38.13 -10.64 -29.83
C ALA A 12 37.51 -11.31 -28.59
N GLU A 13 38.11 -12.38 -28.08
CA GLU A 13 37.67 -13.05 -26.84
C GLU A 13 37.82 -12.15 -25.60
N GLN A 14 38.89 -11.36 -25.53
CA GLN A 14 39.08 -10.38 -24.45
C GLN A 14 38.01 -9.29 -24.49
N GLN A 15 37.74 -8.73 -25.67
CA GLN A 15 36.72 -7.71 -25.82
C GLN A 15 35.34 -8.26 -25.46
N ALA A 16 34.99 -9.46 -25.93
CA ALA A 16 33.72 -10.11 -25.58
C ALA A 16 33.57 -10.34 -24.07
N ALA A 17 34.66 -10.69 -23.37
CA ALA A 17 34.63 -10.87 -21.92
C ALA A 17 34.47 -9.52 -21.18
N VAL A 18 35.08 -8.43 -21.67
CA VAL A 18 34.89 -7.08 -21.13
C VAL A 18 33.45 -6.58 -21.37
N ASP A 19 32.91 -6.83 -22.56
CA ASP A 19 31.53 -6.49 -22.91
C ASP A 19 30.53 -7.28 -22.03
N GLU A 20 30.83 -8.55 -21.74
CA GLU A 20 30.05 -9.36 -20.81
C GLU A 20 30.04 -8.75 -19.39
N VAL A 21 31.20 -8.32 -18.87
CA VAL A 21 31.28 -7.61 -17.57
C VAL A 21 30.44 -6.34 -17.59
N ALA A 22 30.54 -5.52 -18.64
CA ALA A 22 29.76 -4.31 -18.78
C ALA A 22 28.25 -4.60 -18.79
N ALA A 23 27.83 -5.65 -19.51
CA ALA A 23 26.44 -6.09 -19.55
C ALA A 23 25.93 -6.57 -18.18
N GLN A 24 26.73 -7.32 -17.41
CA GLN A 24 26.32 -7.74 -16.06
C GLN A 24 26.24 -6.54 -15.10
N LYS A 25 27.18 -5.59 -15.17
CA LYS A 25 27.12 -4.35 -14.37
C LYS A 25 25.86 -3.53 -14.67
N ALA A 26 25.48 -3.42 -15.94
CA ALA A 26 24.23 -2.79 -16.36
C ALA A 26 23.01 -3.49 -15.74
N LYS A 27 22.95 -4.83 -15.78
CA LYS A 27 21.87 -5.62 -15.16
C LYS A 27 21.79 -5.46 -13.64
N VAL A 28 22.94 -5.44 -12.94
CA VAL A 28 22.99 -5.17 -11.50
C VAL A 28 22.41 -3.79 -11.19
N THR A 29 22.76 -2.80 -12.01
CA THR A 29 22.31 -1.41 -11.84
C THR A 29 20.80 -1.30 -12.08
N GLU A 30 20.30 -1.88 -13.17
CA GLU A 30 18.87 -1.92 -13.48
C GLU A 30 18.06 -2.62 -12.39
N ALA A 31 18.52 -3.79 -11.93
CA ALA A 31 17.87 -4.51 -10.84
C ALA A 31 17.89 -3.72 -9.53
N SER A 32 18.98 -3.02 -9.22
CA SER A 32 19.08 -2.18 -8.02
C SER A 32 18.12 -0.98 -8.08
N LEU A 33 17.99 -0.35 -9.26
CA LEU A 33 17.02 0.73 -9.48
C LEU A 33 15.58 0.22 -9.37
N GLY A 34 15.28 -0.93 -9.99
CA GLY A 34 13.97 -1.57 -9.89
C GLY A 34 13.59 -1.91 -8.45
N ARG A 35 14.55 -2.40 -7.66
CA ARG A 35 14.36 -2.65 -6.22
C ARG A 35 14.03 -1.35 -5.47
N ALA A 36 14.80 -0.28 -5.68
CA ALA A 36 14.57 1.00 -5.00
C ALA A 36 13.21 1.61 -5.35
N ALA A 37 12.78 1.50 -6.61
CA ALA A 37 11.45 1.92 -7.04
C ALA A 37 10.35 1.11 -6.34
N ALA A 38 10.48 -0.22 -6.29
CA ALA A 38 9.54 -1.09 -5.59
C ALA A 38 9.49 -0.80 -4.08
N GLU A 39 10.63 -0.56 -3.42
CA GLU A 39 10.67 -0.17 -2.00
C GLU A 39 9.97 1.18 -1.74
N THR A 40 10.07 2.12 -2.69
CA THR A 40 9.33 3.40 -2.62
C THR A 40 7.82 3.17 -2.73
N GLU A 41 7.38 2.26 -3.61
CA GLU A 41 5.97 1.88 -3.72
C GLU A 41 5.46 1.21 -2.43
N VAL A 42 6.24 0.32 -1.81
CA VAL A 42 5.93 -0.28 -0.50
C VAL A 42 5.71 0.79 0.55
N TRP A 43 6.60 1.79 0.62
CA TRP A 43 6.50 2.89 1.58
C TRP A 43 5.20 3.68 1.38
N ASN A 44 4.91 4.07 0.14
CA ASN A 44 3.71 4.84 -0.19
C ASN A 44 2.43 4.07 0.13
N ALA A 45 2.35 2.81 -0.31
CA ALA A 45 1.19 1.94 -0.06
C ALA A 45 0.98 1.68 1.44
N SER A 46 2.06 1.57 2.22
CA SER A 46 1.98 1.45 3.68
C SER A 46 1.39 2.71 4.32
N GLY A 47 1.84 3.89 3.89
CA GLY A 47 1.28 5.17 4.36
C GLY A 47 -0.21 5.30 4.04
N GLU A 48 -0.61 4.93 2.82
CA GLU A 48 -2.02 4.94 2.43
C GLU A 48 -2.89 3.99 3.25
N ALA A 49 -2.40 2.77 3.51
CA ALA A 49 -3.11 1.79 4.34
C ALA A 49 -3.33 2.31 5.76
N VAL A 50 -2.30 2.90 6.38
CA VAL A 50 -2.39 3.48 7.74
C VAL A 50 -3.43 4.61 7.81
N GLU A 51 -3.38 5.54 6.86
CA GLU A 51 -4.34 6.65 6.83
C GLU A 51 -5.77 6.19 6.54
N ALA A 52 -5.95 5.18 5.69
CA ALA A 52 -7.26 4.59 5.43
C ALA A 52 -7.83 3.89 6.68
N HIS A 53 -7.02 3.09 7.38
CA HIS A 53 -7.42 2.46 8.65
C HIS A 53 -7.82 3.49 9.72
N LYS A 54 -7.07 4.59 9.83
CA LYS A 54 -7.40 5.69 10.74
C LYS A 54 -8.77 6.28 10.42
N LYS A 55 -9.04 6.58 9.15
CA LYS A 55 -10.34 7.14 8.74
C LYS A 55 -11.49 6.15 8.93
N ALA A 56 -11.25 4.85 8.70
CA ALA A 56 -12.23 3.81 8.98
C ALA A 56 -12.57 3.77 10.48
N ALA A 57 -11.56 3.81 11.36
CA ALA A 57 -11.75 3.84 12.81
C ALA A 57 -12.50 5.10 13.28
N GLU A 58 -12.18 6.27 12.72
CA GLU A 58 -12.90 7.52 13.00
C GLU A 58 -14.36 7.44 12.54
N ALA A 59 -14.62 6.91 11.36
CA ALA A 59 -15.96 6.72 10.82
C ALA A 59 -16.79 5.76 11.68
N ARG A 60 -16.22 4.63 12.09
CA ARG A 60 -16.82 3.70 13.05
C ARG A 60 -17.16 4.36 14.38
N GLY A 61 -16.23 5.15 14.93
CA GLY A 61 -16.45 5.90 16.17
C GLY A 61 -17.59 6.91 16.06
N ARG A 62 -17.67 7.64 14.94
CA ARG A 62 -18.79 8.55 14.64
C ARG A 62 -20.11 7.80 14.52
N ALA A 63 -20.15 6.69 13.79
CA ALA A 63 -21.34 5.86 13.64
C ALA A 63 -21.86 5.36 15.00
N HIS A 64 -20.97 4.90 15.87
CA HIS A 64 -21.34 4.45 17.22
C HIS A 64 -21.94 5.60 18.05
N ARG A 65 -21.29 6.77 18.09
CA ARG A 65 -21.80 7.94 18.81
C ARG A 65 -23.19 8.35 18.32
N LEU A 66 -23.37 8.45 17.01
CA LEU A 66 -24.65 8.85 16.40
C LEU A 66 -25.76 7.84 16.67
N THR A 67 -25.43 6.55 16.70
CA THR A 67 -26.37 5.49 17.09
C THR A 67 -26.82 5.70 18.54
N THR A 68 -25.89 5.92 19.48
CA THR A 68 -26.20 6.18 20.88
C THR A 68 -27.05 7.45 21.07
N GLU A 69 -26.75 8.52 20.32
CA GLU A 69 -27.55 9.75 20.33
C GLU A 69 -28.98 9.52 19.79
N ALA A 70 -29.14 8.69 18.75
CA ALA A 70 -30.45 8.32 18.24
C ALA A 70 -31.27 7.53 19.27
N GLU A 71 -30.67 6.53 19.92
CA GLU A 71 -31.33 5.75 20.99
C GLU A 71 -31.73 6.63 22.18
N ALA A 72 -30.92 7.63 22.52
CA ALA A 72 -31.26 8.59 23.56
C ALA A 72 -32.49 9.44 23.17
N ALA A 73 -32.53 9.94 21.93
CA ALA A 73 -33.68 10.68 21.41
C ALA A 73 -34.95 9.82 21.36
N GLU A 74 -34.83 8.55 20.96
CA GLU A 74 -35.94 7.59 20.97
C GLU A 74 -36.52 7.42 22.38
N ARG A 75 -35.66 7.16 23.39
CA ARG A 75 -36.08 7.04 24.80
C ARG A 75 -36.77 8.30 25.33
N ASP A 76 -36.26 9.48 24.99
CA ASP A 76 -36.86 10.75 25.44
C ASP A 76 -38.17 11.06 24.69
N GLY A 77 -38.28 10.61 23.44
CA GLY A 77 -39.51 10.60 22.66
C GLY A 77 -40.58 9.70 23.29
N GLU A 78 -40.21 8.49 23.73
CA GLU A 78 -41.11 7.56 24.42
C GLU A 78 -41.64 8.13 25.73
N LYS A 79 -40.75 8.69 26.57
CA LYS A 79 -41.14 9.38 27.81
C LYS A 79 -42.12 10.53 27.53
N SER A 80 -41.83 11.34 26.51
CA SER A 80 -42.70 12.48 26.16
C SER A 80 -44.08 12.03 25.66
N ARG A 81 -44.18 10.87 25.00
CA ARG A 81 -45.48 10.28 24.63
C ARG A 81 -46.23 9.75 25.84
N ALA A 82 -45.54 9.01 26.72
CA ALA A 82 -46.14 8.53 27.96
C ALA A 82 -46.68 9.67 28.83
N ASP A 83 -45.96 10.80 28.89
CA ASP A 83 -46.45 12.02 29.51
C ASP A 83 -47.73 12.52 28.82
N ALA A 84 -47.74 12.64 27.48
CA ALA A 84 -48.94 13.06 26.74
C ALA A 84 -50.16 12.18 27.06
N ASP A 85 -49.98 10.86 27.16
CA ASP A 85 -51.03 9.88 27.51
C ASP A 85 -51.50 10.00 28.97
N LEU A 86 -50.62 10.34 29.91
CA LEU A 86 -51.00 10.68 31.30
C LEU A 86 -51.80 11.99 31.36
N HIS A 87 -51.56 12.91 30.42
CA HIS A 87 -52.23 14.19 30.38
C HIS A 87 -53.61 14.17 29.69
N THR A 88 -53.91 13.20 28.83
CA THR A 88 -55.26 12.97 28.32
C THR A 88 -56.22 12.43 29.38
N GLY A 89 -55.73 11.75 30.42
CA GLY A 89 -56.55 11.22 31.53
C GLY A 89 -57.13 12.25 32.51
N ALA A 90 -56.66 13.52 32.52
CA ALA A 90 -57.15 14.55 33.45
C ALA A 90 -57.61 15.82 32.71
N ALA A 91 -58.91 16.07 32.67
CA ALA A 91 -59.49 17.01 31.71
C ALA A 91 -59.26 18.52 31.99
N ARG A 92 -59.21 19.27 30.87
CA ARG A 92 -59.40 20.73 30.62
C ARG A 92 -58.28 21.74 30.86
N ARG A 93 -57.36 21.62 31.84
CA ARG A 93 -56.11 22.44 31.82
C ARG A 93 -54.97 21.80 31.01
N LYS A 94 -55.11 20.52 30.70
CA LYS A 94 -54.04 19.68 30.14
C LYS A 94 -53.88 19.75 28.61
N THR A 95 -54.73 20.46 27.87
CA THR A 95 -54.63 20.54 26.40
C THR A 95 -53.38 21.29 25.91
N GLY A 96 -52.90 22.29 26.65
CA GLY A 96 -51.64 22.97 26.33
C GLY A 96 -50.41 22.12 26.61
N GLU A 97 -50.39 21.43 27.76
CA GLU A 97 -49.30 20.52 28.17
C GLU A 97 -49.22 19.29 27.26
N GLN A 98 -50.37 18.71 26.88
CA GLN A 98 -50.45 17.61 25.93
C GLN A 98 -49.85 18.01 24.57
N ARG A 99 -50.28 19.15 23.99
CA ARG A 99 -49.73 19.64 22.73
C ARG A 99 -48.23 19.90 22.81
N ALA A 100 -47.73 20.43 23.93
CA ALA A 100 -46.31 20.63 24.16
C ALA A 100 -45.54 19.30 24.27
N ALA A 101 -46.11 18.28 24.92
CA ALA A 101 -45.52 16.94 25.00
C ALA A 101 -45.50 16.23 23.64
N GLU A 102 -46.57 16.32 22.86
CA GLU A 102 -46.65 15.80 21.48
C GLU A 102 -45.65 16.49 20.54
N ALA A 103 -45.51 17.82 20.64
CA ALA A 103 -44.53 18.58 19.88
C ALA A 103 -43.09 18.15 20.23
N ARG A 104 -42.79 17.95 21.52
CA ARG A 104 -41.50 17.39 21.98
C ARG A 104 -41.26 15.99 21.43
N ALA A 105 -42.23 15.09 21.55
CA ALA A 105 -42.13 13.72 21.01
C ALA A 105 -41.92 13.69 19.48
N SER A 106 -42.53 14.63 18.75
CA SER A 106 -42.30 14.81 17.31
C SER A 106 -40.88 15.31 17.02
N GLY A 107 -40.39 16.28 17.79
CA GLY A 107 -39.00 16.78 17.70
C GLY A 107 -37.98 15.67 17.92
N PHE A 108 -38.17 14.85 18.96
CA PHE A 108 -37.29 13.71 19.24
C PHE A 108 -37.26 12.67 18.12
N ARG A 109 -38.41 12.34 17.50
CA ARG A 109 -38.46 11.47 16.31
C ARG A 109 -37.66 12.05 15.14
N GLY A 110 -37.74 13.37 14.93
CA GLY A 110 -36.96 14.06 13.91
C GLY A 110 -35.45 13.92 14.15
N THR A 111 -35.02 14.16 15.39
CA THR A 111 -33.62 13.99 15.81
C THR A 111 -33.14 12.55 15.68
N GLU A 112 -33.90 11.58 16.20
CA GLU A 112 -33.60 10.14 16.08
C GLU A 112 -33.38 9.74 14.61
N ARG A 113 -34.32 10.09 13.73
CA ARG A 113 -34.22 9.76 12.30
C ARG A 113 -33.01 10.41 11.65
N GLY A 114 -32.74 11.68 11.94
CA GLY A 114 -31.55 12.38 11.44
C GLY A 114 -30.26 11.71 11.89
N LYS A 115 -30.17 11.35 13.17
CA LYS A 115 -28.99 10.69 13.75
C LYS A 115 -28.78 9.28 13.21
N ARG A 116 -29.84 8.50 13.00
CA ARG A 116 -29.75 7.18 12.34
C ARG A 116 -29.25 7.31 10.91
N GLN A 117 -29.74 8.29 10.15
CA GLN A 117 -29.27 8.53 8.78
C GLN A 117 -27.79 8.97 8.74
N GLU A 118 -27.35 9.82 9.66
CA GLU A 118 -25.94 10.19 9.77
C GLU A 118 -25.07 9.00 10.19
N ALA A 119 -25.57 8.11 11.07
CA ALA A 119 -24.88 6.90 11.48
C ALA A 119 -24.71 5.93 10.29
N GLU A 120 -25.73 5.78 9.44
CA GLU A 120 -25.65 5.00 8.20
C GLU A 120 -24.56 5.54 7.27
N LYS A 121 -24.54 6.85 7.02
CA LYS A 121 -23.48 7.49 6.21
C LYS A 121 -22.09 7.25 6.81
N ALA A 122 -21.95 7.32 8.13
CA ALA A 122 -20.69 7.04 8.80
C ALA A 122 -20.26 5.57 8.67
N ARG A 123 -21.20 4.63 8.61
CA ARG A 123 -20.91 3.21 8.31
C ARG A 123 -20.53 3.01 6.83
N ASP A 124 -21.09 3.79 5.93
CA ASP A 124 -20.72 3.76 4.51
C ASP A 124 -19.30 4.29 4.32
N ASP A 125 -18.96 5.39 4.99
CA ASP A 125 -17.59 5.92 5.08
C ASP A 125 -16.62 4.86 5.63
N GLU A 126 -16.99 4.19 6.73
CA GLU A 126 -16.19 3.11 7.33
C GLU A 126 -15.87 2.02 6.29
N ARG A 127 -16.90 1.49 5.60
CA ARG A 127 -16.70 0.45 4.58
C ARG A 127 -15.78 0.91 3.46
N MET A 128 -15.99 2.11 2.94
CA MET A 128 -15.16 2.67 1.86
C MET A 128 -13.69 2.82 2.30
N TYR A 129 -13.43 3.29 3.51
CA TYR A 129 -12.07 3.41 4.01
C TYR A 129 -11.43 2.05 4.31
N THR A 130 -12.20 1.06 4.77
CA THR A 130 -11.72 -0.32 4.93
C THR A 130 -11.32 -0.93 3.59
N GLU A 131 -12.16 -0.83 2.56
CA GLU A 131 -11.83 -1.31 1.21
C GLU A 131 -10.57 -0.63 0.64
N ARG A 132 -10.42 0.68 0.90
CA ARG A 132 -9.21 1.41 0.51
C ARG A 132 -7.97 0.89 1.24
N ALA A 133 -8.09 0.58 2.53
CA ALA A 133 -6.98 0.02 3.30
C ALA A 133 -6.57 -1.36 2.77
N GLU A 134 -7.53 -2.24 2.49
CA GLU A 134 -7.28 -3.57 1.92
C GLU A 134 -6.58 -3.48 0.56
N LYS A 135 -7.03 -2.54 -0.30
CA LYS A 135 -6.39 -2.30 -1.59
C LYS A 135 -4.94 -1.84 -1.43
N ALA A 136 -4.69 -0.88 -0.52
CA ALA A 136 -3.34 -0.39 -0.25
C ALA A 136 -2.42 -1.49 0.32
N GLU A 137 -2.94 -2.37 1.20
CA GLU A 137 -2.18 -3.52 1.69
C GLU A 137 -1.83 -4.53 0.59
N LYS A 138 -2.75 -4.75 -0.35
CA LYS A 138 -2.48 -5.59 -1.52
C LYS A 138 -1.38 -4.98 -2.41
N GLU A 139 -1.48 -3.69 -2.71
CA GLU A 139 -0.47 -2.97 -3.49
C GLU A 139 0.90 -3.00 -2.80
N ARG A 140 0.94 -2.84 -1.47
CA ARG A 140 2.16 -2.99 -0.67
C ARG A 140 2.77 -4.38 -0.87
N LYS A 141 1.97 -5.43 -0.72
CA LYS A 141 2.44 -6.82 -0.88
C LYS A 141 2.97 -7.09 -2.28
N ASP A 142 2.27 -6.62 -3.31
CA ASP A 142 2.71 -6.77 -4.69
C ASP A 142 4.05 -6.03 -4.94
N ALA A 143 4.26 -4.88 -4.31
CA ALA A 143 5.50 -4.13 -4.37
C ALA A 143 6.64 -4.81 -3.59
N GLU A 144 6.36 -5.40 -2.41
CA GLU A 144 7.32 -6.22 -1.65
C GLU A 144 7.81 -7.42 -2.49
N ASP A 145 6.88 -8.11 -3.17
CA ASP A 145 7.21 -9.22 -4.06
C ASP A 145 8.07 -8.76 -5.25
N ARG A 146 7.80 -7.58 -5.83
CA ARG A 146 8.65 -6.99 -6.87
C ARG A 146 10.04 -6.67 -6.35
N ALA A 147 10.16 -6.03 -5.18
CA ALA A 147 11.44 -5.72 -4.57
C ALA A 147 12.28 -6.98 -4.32
N ALA A 148 11.65 -8.05 -3.83
CA ALA A 148 12.31 -9.34 -3.61
C ALA A 148 12.78 -9.98 -4.92
N ARG A 149 12.00 -9.87 -6.01
CA ARG A 149 12.42 -10.35 -7.35
C ARG A 149 13.62 -9.57 -7.86
N PHE A 150 13.60 -8.24 -7.76
CA PHE A 150 14.73 -7.40 -8.17
C PHE A 150 15.98 -7.68 -7.34
N GLN A 151 15.84 -7.96 -6.05
CA GLN A 151 16.97 -8.37 -5.22
C GLN A 151 17.61 -9.65 -5.73
N LYS A 152 16.80 -10.68 -6.05
CA LYS A 152 17.31 -11.93 -6.63
C LYS A 152 18.02 -11.70 -7.97
N LEU A 153 17.44 -10.88 -8.85
CA LEU A 153 18.06 -10.52 -10.13
C LEU A 153 19.40 -9.79 -9.95
N ALA A 154 19.48 -8.88 -8.98
CA ALA A 154 20.71 -8.17 -8.67
C ALA A 154 21.80 -9.13 -8.15
N ASP A 155 21.43 -10.07 -7.27
CA ASP A 155 22.37 -11.05 -6.72
C ASP A 155 22.87 -12.03 -7.79
N GLU A 156 21.97 -12.54 -8.65
CA GLU A 156 22.36 -13.37 -9.80
C GLU A 156 23.27 -12.63 -10.78
N ALA A 157 22.96 -11.35 -11.07
CA ALA A 157 23.79 -10.53 -11.95
C ALA A 157 25.16 -10.22 -11.32
N ARG A 158 25.25 -10.05 -9.99
CA ARG A 158 26.53 -9.88 -9.28
C ARG A 158 27.39 -11.14 -9.35
N GLU A 159 26.81 -12.32 -9.18
CA GLU A 159 27.57 -13.57 -9.32
C GLU A 159 28.08 -13.77 -10.75
N LYS A 160 27.25 -13.47 -11.76
CA LYS A 160 27.69 -13.49 -13.17
C LYS A 160 28.74 -12.42 -13.47
N GLN A 161 28.63 -11.23 -12.89
CA GLN A 161 29.64 -10.17 -13.01
C GLN A 161 30.98 -10.65 -12.46
N LYS A 162 31.01 -11.22 -11.25
CA LYS A 162 32.25 -11.76 -10.65
C LYS A 162 32.88 -12.83 -11.54
N ALA A 163 32.07 -13.77 -12.06
CA ALA A 163 32.55 -14.82 -12.95
C ALA A 163 33.15 -14.25 -14.26
N ALA A 164 32.48 -13.25 -14.85
CA ALA A 164 32.98 -12.56 -16.04
C ALA A 164 34.27 -11.78 -15.76
N GLU A 165 34.37 -11.09 -14.61
CA GLU A 165 35.58 -10.37 -14.20
C GLU A 165 36.77 -11.32 -13.97
N GLU A 166 36.55 -12.49 -13.36
CA GLU A 166 37.57 -13.53 -13.22
C GLU A 166 38.01 -14.10 -14.58
N ARG A 167 37.08 -14.28 -15.51
CA ARG A 167 37.40 -14.70 -16.89
C ARG A 167 38.25 -13.67 -17.61
N VAL A 168 37.94 -12.38 -17.50
CA VAL A 168 38.76 -11.29 -18.07
C VAL A 168 40.17 -11.33 -17.50
N LYS A 169 40.33 -11.44 -16.17
CA LYS A 169 41.65 -11.54 -15.53
C LYS A 169 42.45 -12.73 -16.05
N ARG A 170 41.81 -13.89 -16.21
CA ARG A 170 42.47 -15.09 -16.75
C ARG A 170 42.95 -14.86 -18.19
N LEU A 171 42.09 -14.35 -19.06
CA LEU A 171 42.43 -14.08 -20.46
C LEU A 171 43.55 -13.02 -20.60
N GLN A 172 43.57 -12.02 -19.73
CA GLN A 172 44.65 -11.02 -19.69
C GLN A 172 45.99 -11.64 -19.29
N LYS A 173 45.98 -12.55 -18.31
CA LYS A 173 47.19 -13.27 -17.88
C LYS A 173 47.72 -14.17 -18.99
N GLU A 174 46.86 -14.97 -19.62
CA GLU A 174 47.21 -15.85 -20.73
C GLU A 174 47.80 -15.07 -21.92
N ALA A 175 47.20 -13.93 -22.28
CA ALA A 175 47.72 -13.09 -23.35
C ALA A 175 49.10 -12.47 -23.02
N LYS A 176 49.32 -12.08 -21.76
CA LYS A 176 50.63 -11.58 -21.31
C LYS A 176 51.70 -12.66 -21.42
N GLU A 177 51.41 -13.86 -20.95
CA GLU A 177 52.32 -15.01 -21.03
C GLU A 177 52.61 -15.41 -22.49
N ALA A 178 51.61 -15.37 -23.37
CA ALA A 178 51.80 -15.62 -24.80
C ALA A 178 52.69 -14.56 -25.47
N GLY A 179 52.50 -13.27 -25.14
CA GLY A 179 53.33 -12.18 -25.65
C GLY A 179 54.77 -12.22 -25.15
N GLU A 180 55.00 -12.67 -23.91
CA GLU A 180 56.36 -12.90 -23.39
C GLU A 180 57.05 -14.07 -24.10
N LYS A 181 56.34 -15.18 -24.38
CA LYS A 181 56.86 -16.30 -25.17
C LYS A 181 57.21 -15.93 -26.60
N GLN A 182 56.40 -15.09 -27.25
CA GLN A 182 56.70 -14.59 -28.60
C GLN A 182 57.91 -13.65 -28.66
N LYS A 183 58.21 -12.92 -27.58
CA LYS A 183 59.40 -12.05 -27.51
C LYS A 183 60.68 -12.79 -27.16
N ALA A 184 60.57 -14.01 -26.63
CA ALA A 184 61.68 -14.87 -26.23
C ALA A 184 62.08 -15.90 -27.31
N ALA A 185 61.31 -15.99 -28.40
CA ALA A 185 61.57 -16.81 -29.58
C ALA A 185 62.17 -15.96 -30.71
#